data_AF-A0A2R6HRN3-F1
#
_entry.id   AF-A0A2R6HRN3-F1
#
_cell.length_a   1.000
_cell.length_b   1.000
_cell.length_c   1.000
_cell.angle_alpha   90.00
_cell.angle_beta   90.00
_cell.angle_gamma   90.00
#
_symmetry.space_group_name_H-M   'P 1'
#
loop_
_entity.id
_entity.type
_entity.pdbx_description
1 polymer ?
#
loop_
_entity_poly.entity_id
_entity_poly.type
_entity_poly.pdbx_seq_one_letter_code
_entity_poly.pdbx_strand_id
1 'polypeptide(L)'
;MSAESERRTETIPEWKREEVDDIVATIESYDSVGVVDITGIPSRQLQEMRRDLHGTAELRVSRNTLLVRTLEEVDEGREDLTEYVSGQVGLIGTNDNP
;
A
#
# COMPACT_ATOMS: atom_id res chain seq x y z
N MET A 1 4.15 -18.83 28.38
CA MET A 1 4.26 -18.21 27.05
C MET A 1 3.07 -18.71 26.28
N SER A 2 2.03 -17.87 26.17
CA SER A 2 0.76 -18.26 25.57
C SER A 2 0.94 -18.37 24.06
N ALA A 3 0.69 -19.56 23.52
CA ALA A 3 0.54 -19.76 22.09
C ALA A 3 -0.70 -18.97 21.65
N GLU A 4 -0.48 -17.84 20.99
CA GLU A 4 -1.54 -17.14 20.27
C GLU A 4 -1.92 -18.04 19.10
N SER A 5 -2.99 -18.80 19.28
CA SER A 5 -3.56 -19.61 18.20
C SER A 5 -4.05 -18.64 17.14
N GLU A 6 -3.26 -18.48 16.08
CA GLU A 6 -3.60 -17.67 14.92
C GLU A 6 -4.88 -18.25 14.32
N ARG A 7 -6.03 -17.64 14.63
CA ARG A 7 -7.32 -17.99 14.03
C ARG A 7 -7.33 -17.52 12.58
N ARG A 8 -6.64 -18.27 11.72
CA ARG A 8 -6.60 -18.05 10.28
C ARG A 8 -7.87 -18.63 9.67
N THR A 9 -8.50 -17.85 8.79
CA THR A 9 -9.65 -18.32 8.00
C THR A 9 -9.15 -19.34 6.98
N GLU A 10 -9.81 -20.49 6.86
CA GLU A 10 -9.39 -21.58 5.95
C GLU A 10 -9.40 -21.14 4.48
N THR A 11 -10.33 -20.25 4.12
CA THR A 11 -10.42 -19.65 2.77
C THR A 11 -10.19 -18.15 2.85
N ILE A 12 -9.23 -17.66 2.07
CA ILE A 12 -8.99 -16.22 1.90
C ILE A 12 -10.14 -15.64 1.05
N PRO A 13 -10.84 -14.60 1.52
CA PRO A 13 -11.86 -13.92 0.73
C PRO A 13 -11.30 -13.40 -0.59
N GLU A 14 -12.09 -13.48 -1.67
CA GLU A 14 -11.69 -13.07 -3.02
C GLU A 14 -11.24 -11.61 -3.07
N TRP A 15 -11.98 -10.70 -2.44
CA TRP A 15 -11.65 -9.27 -2.41
C TRP A 15 -10.25 -8.97 -1.86
N LYS A 16 -9.69 -9.83 -0.98
CA LYS A 16 -8.32 -9.62 -0.47
C LYS A 16 -7.26 -9.98 -1.50
N ARG A 17 -7.55 -10.96 -2.37
CA ARG A 17 -6.66 -11.35 -3.47
C ARG A 17 -6.73 -10.28 -4.55
N GLU A 18 -7.95 -9.92 -4.96
CA GLU A 18 -8.18 -8.85 -5.93
C GLU A 18 -7.51 -7.53 -5.50
N GLU A 19 -7.64 -7.16 -4.22
CA GLU A 19 -6.98 -5.95 -3.72
C GLU A 19 -5.45 -6.05 -3.72
N VAL A 20 -4.87 -7.23 -3.46
CA VAL A 20 -3.42 -7.43 -3.55
C VAL A 20 -2.97 -7.33 -5.00
N ASP A 21 -3.66 -8.00 -5.91
CA ASP A 21 -3.37 -7.98 -7.36
C ASP A 21 -3.47 -6.54 -7.91
N ASP A 22 -4.47 -5.77 -7.50
CA ASP A 22 -4.63 -4.36 -7.88
C ASP A 22 -3.47 -3.49 -7.37
N ILE A 23 -3.00 -3.72 -6.13
CA ILE A 23 -1.87 -2.97 -5.57
C ILE A 23 -0.58 -3.35 -6.31
N VAL A 24 -0.36 -4.63 -6.62
CA VAL A 24 0.79 -5.10 -7.42
C VAL A 24 0.78 -4.41 -8.79
N ALA A 25 -0.34 -4.46 -9.50
CA ALA A 25 -0.49 -3.82 -10.80
C ALA A 25 -0.21 -2.31 -10.74
N THR A 26 -0.63 -1.65 -9.65
CA THR A 26 -0.32 -0.23 -9.41
C THR A 26 1.19 -0.02 -9.26
N ILE A 27 1.85 -0.81 -8.41
CA ILE A 27 3.29 -0.71 -8.16
C ILE A 27 4.11 -0.95 -9.43
N GLU A 28 3.74 -1.95 -10.23
CA GLU A 28 4.41 -2.27 -11.50
C GLU A 28 4.15 -1.21 -12.58
N SER A 29 3.06 -0.46 -12.50
CA SER A 29 2.73 0.60 -13.46
C SER A 29 3.53 1.90 -13.26
N TYR A 30 4.19 2.05 -12.12
CA TYR A 30 4.96 3.23 -11.76
C TYR A 30 6.46 2.93 -11.62
N ASP A 31 7.29 3.77 -12.23
CA ASP A 31 8.76 3.64 -12.14
C ASP A 31 9.25 3.82 -10.69
N SER A 32 8.63 4.72 -9.92
CA SER A 32 8.98 5.02 -8.53
C SER A 32 7.79 4.85 -7.59
N VAL A 33 8.01 4.15 -6.48
CA VAL A 33 6.99 3.89 -5.46
C VAL A 33 7.52 4.23 -4.07
N GLY A 34 6.69 4.85 -3.24
CA GLY A 34 7.00 5.21 -1.87
C GLY A 34 5.84 4.96 -0.89
N VAL A 35 6.17 4.97 0.40
CA VAL A 35 5.21 4.90 1.50
C VAL A 35 5.09 6.28 2.15
N VAL A 36 3.86 6.74 2.37
CA VAL A 36 3.56 8.04 2.98
C VAL A 36 2.71 7.84 4.24
N ASP A 37 3.11 8.48 5.33
CA ASP A 37 2.30 8.58 6.54
C ASP A 37 1.16 9.60 6.33
N ILE A 38 -0.07 9.15 6.52
CA ILE A 38 -1.29 9.96 6.40
C ILE A 38 -1.96 10.17 7.75
N THR A 39 -1.29 9.80 8.85
CA THR A 39 -1.80 9.94 10.21
C THR A 39 -2.11 11.40 10.50
N GLY A 40 -3.33 11.65 10.96
CA GLY A 40 -3.78 13.01 11.30
C GLY A 40 -4.16 13.89 10.10
N ILE A 41 -4.08 13.39 8.86
CA ILE A 41 -4.57 14.11 7.67
C ILE A 41 -6.09 13.93 7.57
N PRO A 42 -6.91 15.00 7.72
CA PRO A 42 -8.35 14.92 7.53
C PRO A 42 -8.68 14.56 6.08
N SER A 43 -9.82 13.89 5.88
CA SER A 43 -10.24 13.42 4.55
C SER A 43 -10.24 14.52 3.48
N ARG A 44 -10.58 15.77 3.84
CA ARG A 44 -10.56 16.89 2.89
C ARG A 44 -9.16 17.18 2.33
N GLN A 45 -8.15 17.24 3.20
CA GLN A 45 -6.77 17.50 2.81
C GLN A 45 -6.22 16.36 1.95
N LEU A 46 -6.55 15.12 2.32
CA LEU A 46 -6.17 13.94 1.52
C LEU A 46 -6.81 13.95 0.13
N GLN A 47 -8.06 14.43 0.02
CA GLN A 47 -8.73 14.60 -1.27
C GLN A 47 -8.14 15.75 -2.09
N GLU A 48 -7.71 16.85 -1.45
CA GLU A 48 -6.97 17.94 -2.09
C GLU A 48 -5.64 17.41 -2.66
N MET A 49 -4.84 16.70 -1.86
CA MET A 49 -3.61 16.03 -2.32
C MET A 49 -3.84 15.07 -3.49
N ARG A 50 -4.90 14.23 -3.44
CA ARG A 50 -5.24 13.32 -4.55
C ARG A 50 -5.53 14.06 -5.84
N ARG A 51 -6.16 15.24 -5.77
CA ARG A 51 -6.44 16.06 -6.95
C ARG A 51 -5.18 16.69 -7.51
N ASP A 52 -4.30 17.16 -6.64
CA ASP A 52 -3.05 17.80 -7.04
C ASP A 52 -2.08 16.82 -7.70
N LEU A 53 -2.06 15.57 -7.22
CA LEU A 53 -1.24 14.50 -7.78
C LEU A 53 -1.82 13.90 -9.06
N HIS A 54 -3.10 14.14 -9.36
CA HIS A 54 -3.78 13.52 -10.49
C HIS A 54 -3.07 13.81 -11.82
N GLY A 55 -2.68 12.75 -12.54
CA GLY A 55 -1.97 12.82 -13.81
C GLY A 55 -0.44 12.75 -13.69
N THR A 56 0.08 12.89 -12.47
CA THR A 56 1.53 12.84 -12.19
C THR A 56 1.87 11.67 -11.27
N ALA A 57 1.09 11.49 -10.20
CA ALA A 57 1.27 10.44 -9.22
C ALA A 57 -0.08 9.91 -8.73
N GLU A 58 -0.09 8.69 -8.21
CA GLU A 58 -1.27 8.07 -7.63
C GLU A 58 -1.05 7.76 -6.16
N LEU A 59 -1.97 8.24 -5.31
CA LEU A 59 -2.01 7.90 -3.89
C LEU A 59 -3.05 6.79 -3.67
N ARG A 60 -2.63 5.61 -3.22
CA ARG A 60 -3.51 4.49 -2.83
C ARG A 60 -3.42 4.26 -1.33
N VAL A 61 -4.57 4.08 -0.68
CA VAL A 61 -4.62 3.74 0.75
C VAL A 61 -5.27 2.37 0.86
N SER A 62 -4.58 1.42 1.46
CA SER A 62 -5.11 0.08 1.71
C SER A 62 -4.72 -0.39 3.10
N ARG A 63 -5.14 -1.59 3.47
CA ARG A 63 -4.79 -2.16 4.77
C ARG A 63 -3.30 -2.47 4.80
N ASN A 64 -2.63 -2.12 5.90
CA ASN A 64 -1.21 -2.40 6.09
C ASN A 64 -0.86 -3.87 5.83
N THR A 65 -1.71 -4.81 6.27
CA THR A 65 -1.47 -6.25 6.04
C THR A 65 -1.55 -6.66 4.58
N LEU A 66 -2.29 -5.93 3.73
CA LEU A 66 -2.32 -6.16 2.28
C LEU A 66 -1.12 -5.47 1.63
N LEU A 67 -0.80 -4.24 2.02
CA LEU A 67 0.38 -3.52 1.54
C LEU A 67 1.68 -4.27 1.80
N VAL A 68 1.89 -4.76 3.03
CA VAL A 68 3.07 -5.55 3.38
C VAL A 68 3.15 -6.79 2.50
N ARG A 69 2.04 -7.53 2.38
CA ARG A 69 2.00 -8.75 1.58
C ARG A 69 2.28 -8.49 0.11
N THR A 70 1.76 -7.39 -0.44
CA THR A 70 2.03 -6.99 -1.80
C THR A 70 3.51 -6.61 -1.97
N LEU A 71 4.10 -5.83 -1.06
CA LEU A 71 5.51 -5.45 -1.12
C LEU A 71 6.46 -6.66 -1.00
N GLU A 72 6.06 -7.70 -0.25
CA GLU A 72 6.75 -8.98 -0.18
C GLU A 72 6.60 -9.83 -1.46
N GLU A 73 5.55 -9.60 -2.26
CA GLU A 73 5.35 -10.31 -3.54
C GLU A 73 6.06 -9.62 -4.72
N VAL A 74 6.36 -8.33 -4.62
CA VAL A 74 7.05 -7.56 -5.68
C VAL A 74 8.57 -7.70 -5.50
N ASP A 75 9.16 -8.66 -6.20
CA ASP A 75 10.55 -9.15 -6.14
C ASP A 75 11.62 -8.16 -6.70
N GLU A 76 11.48 -6.85 -6.43
CA GLU A 76 12.27 -5.78 -7.03
C GLU A 76 12.85 -4.78 -6.00
N GLY A 77 13.35 -5.28 -4.85
CA GLY A 77 14.02 -4.43 -3.86
C GLY A 77 13.09 -3.42 -3.17
N ARG A 78 11.77 -3.65 -3.26
CA ARG A 78 10.73 -2.85 -2.59
C ARG A 78 10.32 -3.46 -1.24
N GLU A 79 10.88 -4.61 -0.88
CA GLU A 79 10.65 -5.32 0.39
C GLU A 79 11.02 -4.45 1.61
N ASP A 80 12.09 -3.64 1.51
CA ASP A 80 12.52 -2.73 2.58
C ASP A 80 11.44 -1.69 2.93
N LEU A 81 10.52 -1.39 2.00
CA LEU A 81 9.41 -0.47 2.26
C LEU A 81 8.46 -1.01 3.34
N THR A 82 8.42 -2.33 3.56
CA THR A 82 7.56 -2.96 4.58
C THR A 82 7.87 -2.46 5.98
N GLU A 83 9.12 -2.10 6.28
CA GLU A 83 9.54 -1.55 7.59
C GLU A 83 8.86 -0.21 7.89
N TYR A 84 8.46 0.53 6.85
CA TYR A 84 7.80 1.82 6.97
C TYR A 84 6.26 1.71 6.98
N VAL A 85 5.70 0.52 6.74
CA VAL A 85 4.25 0.29 6.71
C VAL A 85 3.71 0.11 8.14
N SER A 86 3.64 1.20 8.91
CA SER A 86 3.12 1.20 10.28
C SER A 86 2.16 2.37 10.54
N GLY A 87 1.11 2.15 11.33
CA GLY A 87 0.10 3.19 11.60
C GLY A 87 -0.85 3.43 10.42
N GLN A 88 -1.18 4.69 10.13
CA GLN A 88 -2.03 5.05 8.98
C GLN A 88 -1.14 5.47 7.81
N VAL A 89 -0.90 4.56 6.88
CA VAL A 89 -0.03 4.80 5.73
C VAL A 89 -0.77 4.61 4.40
N GLY A 90 -0.27 5.28 3.36
CA GLY A 90 -0.66 5.10 1.98
C GLY A 90 0.57 4.81 1.11
N LEU A 91 0.33 4.19 -0.03
CA LEU A 91 1.30 3.98 -1.08
C LEU A 91 1.17 5.11 -2.11
N ILE A 92 2.29 5.66 -2.56
CA ILE A 92 2.34 6.64 -3.63
C ILE A 92 3.20 6.10 -4.78
N GLY A 93 2.65 6.11 -5.99
CA GLY A 93 3.37 5.74 -7.22
C GLY A 93 3.50 6.96 -8.14
N THR A 94 4.67 7.14 -8.75
CA THR A 94 4.92 8.22 -9.72
C THR A 94 5.89 7.77 -10.81
N ASN A 95 5.71 8.33 -12.01
CA ASN A 95 6.64 8.19 -13.15
C ASN A 95 7.55 9.42 -13.29
N ASP A 96 7.37 10.42 -12.43
CA ASP A 96 8.31 11.52 -12.36
C ASP A 96 9.64 11.03 -11.77
N ASN A 97 10.72 11.42 -12.43
CA ASN A 97 12.06 11.00 -12.07
C ASN A 97 12.42 11.49 -10.65
N PRO A 98 12.85 10.61 -9.73
CA PRO A 98 13.14 10.93 -8.34
C PRO A 98 14.34 11.87 -8.14
#